data_AF-A0A951K1J8-F1
#
_entry.id   AF-A0A951K1J8-F1
#
_cell.length_a   1.000
_cell.length_b   1.000
_cell.length_c   1.000
_cell.angle_alpha   90.00
_cell.angle_beta   90.00
_cell.angle_gamma   90.00
#
_symmetry.space_group_name_H-M   'P 1'
#
loop_
_entity.id
_entity.type
_entity.pdbx_description
1 polymer ?
#
loop_
_entity_poly.entity_id
_entity_poly.type
_entity_poly.pdbx_seq_one_letter_code
_entity_poly.pdbx_strand_id
1 'polypeptide(L)'
;DSEGEEGRFYVWRPEEIREVCGDDAEAAIAWYGVTPGGNFEGANILHRPVRGDLVRPEAVERARRALFEARERRVRPGLDDKVLTEWNGLFLATLAEAAAATGDGAWRSAAVELAEFLVANLRGDDGRWLRAWHPSTGEGATRLLAFAADHAALVDGFTRLAECTGEARWMAEARSTADALVELFWDDERGGVFTTGHDAETLVARQKDLLDNATPSANGATALSLARLAALTGDDGQRRAAEAIVGMLAGSAGAHPTAFAHLLAAVDVLAGPLTEVVVVGERPDLVAAAQRRFLPRAVLAWGEPYPSPLWEGRDPGRAYVCQGFACRQPATTVEALEAQLAEV
;
A
#
# COMPACT_ATOMS: atom_id res chain seq x y z
N ASP A 1 3.55 22.29 14.77
CA ASP A 1 3.03 23.47 15.50
C ASP A 1 2.93 24.70 14.61
N SER A 2 1.98 25.57 14.90
CA SER A 2 1.83 26.88 14.25
C SER A 2 1.80 27.95 15.34
N GLU A 3 2.63 28.97 15.22
CA GLU A 3 2.76 30.05 16.23
C GLU A 3 3.12 29.56 17.65
N GLY A 4 3.79 28.40 17.77
CA GLY A 4 4.18 27.83 19.07
C GLY A 4 3.06 27.08 19.81
N GLU A 5 1.90 26.91 19.17
CA GLU A 5 0.77 26.13 19.69
C GLU A 5 0.52 24.90 18.80
N GLU A 6 0.35 23.73 19.44
CA GLU A 6 0.00 22.48 18.78
C GLU A 6 -1.43 22.56 18.24
N GLY A 7 -1.67 22.11 17.01
CA GLY A 7 -3.02 22.00 16.45
C GLY A 7 -3.77 23.33 16.16
N ARG A 8 -3.23 24.51 16.47
CA ARG A 8 -3.90 25.83 16.28
C ARG A 8 -4.46 26.06 14.87
N PHE A 9 -3.76 25.58 13.85
CA PHE A 9 -4.26 25.62 12.46
C PHE A 9 -5.57 24.85 12.27
N TYR A 10 -5.84 23.80 13.03
CA TYR A 10 -6.96 22.86 12.82
C TYR A 10 -8.15 23.04 13.79
N VAL A 11 -7.96 23.74 14.91
CA VAL A 11 -8.97 23.85 15.96
C VAL A 11 -9.94 25.02 15.77
N TRP A 12 -11.14 24.88 16.31
CA TRP A 12 -12.21 25.88 16.24
C TRP A 12 -12.93 26.04 17.57
N ARG A 13 -13.30 27.28 17.90
CA ARG A 13 -14.27 27.61 18.95
C ARG A 13 -15.67 27.76 18.36
N PRO A 14 -16.74 27.46 19.12
CA PRO A 14 -18.10 27.64 18.63
C PRO A 14 -18.38 29.05 18.09
N GLU A 15 -17.81 30.07 18.72
CA GLU A 15 -17.97 31.48 18.34
C GLU A 15 -17.34 31.76 16.96
N GLU A 16 -16.15 31.22 16.71
CA GLU A 16 -15.47 31.35 15.42
C GLU A 16 -16.26 30.66 14.30
N ILE A 17 -16.87 29.51 14.58
CA ILE A 17 -17.71 28.81 13.60
C ILE A 17 -18.95 29.64 13.28
N ARG A 18 -19.58 30.26 14.28
CA ARG A 18 -20.73 31.17 14.07
C ARG A 18 -20.36 32.39 13.24
N GLU A 19 -19.20 32.98 13.50
CA GLU A 19 -18.70 34.12 12.73
C GLU A 19 -18.42 33.73 11.27
N VAL A 20 -17.77 32.60 11.03
CA VAL A 20 -17.37 32.17 9.69
C VAL A 20 -18.53 31.63 8.86
N CYS A 21 -19.45 30.86 9.48
CA CYS A 21 -20.49 30.13 8.76
C CYS A 21 -21.84 30.85 8.71
N GLY A 22 -22.05 31.89 9.54
CA GLY A 22 -23.32 32.62 9.60
C GLY A 22 -24.51 31.69 9.82
N ASP A 23 -25.51 31.75 8.94
CA ASP A 23 -26.74 30.97 9.02
C ASP A 23 -26.51 29.45 8.99
N ASP A 24 -25.40 28.98 8.40
CA ASP A 24 -25.07 27.56 8.32
C ASP A 24 -24.35 27.03 9.59
N ALA A 25 -24.03 27.91 10.56
CA ALA A 25 -23.17 27.58 11.69
C ALA A 25 -23.74 26.49 12.61
N GLU A 26 -25.01 26.57 12.99
CA GLU A 26 -25.61 25.61 13.93
C GLU A 26 -25.73 24.21 13.30
N ALA A 27 -25.97 24.14 11.97
CA ALA A 27 -25.91 22.89 11.24
C ALA A 27 -24.50 22.29 11.27
N ALA A 28 -23.46 23.11 11.09
CA ALA A 28 -22.07 22.67 11.18
C ALA A 28 -21.66 22.24 12.60
N ILE A 29 -22.02 23.02 13.63
CA ILE A 29 -21.75 22.73 15.04
C ILE A 29 -22.34 21.37 15.42
N ALA A 30 -23.63 21.14 15.10
CA ALA A 30 -24.29 19.88 15.34
C ALA A 30 -23.65 18.74 14.52
N TRP A 31 -23.33 19.01 13.25
CA TRP A 31 -22.76 17.99 12.36
C TRP A 31 -21.39 17.51 12.83
N TYR A 32 -20.54 18.42 13.30
CA TYR A 32 -19.17 18.14 13.73
C TYR A 32 -19.01 17.92 15.24
N GLY A 33 -20.11 17.88 16.00
CA GLY A 33 -20.08 17.63 17.44
C GLY A 33 -19.30 18.69 18.23
N VAL A 34 -19.36 19.94 17.78
CA VAL A 34 -18.61 21.05 18.40
C VAL A 34 -19.24 21.38 19.75
N THR A 35 -18.42 21.45 20.80
CA THR A 35 -18.87 21.81 22.14
C THR A 35 -18.14 23.04 22.66
N PRO A 36 -18.72 23.79 23.64
CA PRO A 36 -18.02 24.88 24.31
C PRO A 36 -16.74 24.44 25.05
N GLY A 37 -16.69 23.20 25.53
CA GLY A 37 -15.53 22.64 26.24
C GLY A 37 -14.41 22.13 25.32
N GLY A 38 -14.70 21.95 24.03
CA GLY A 38 -13.75 21.38 23.08
C GLY A 38 -13.54 19.87 23.21
N ASN A 39 -12.80 19.31 22.26
CA ASN A 39 -12.26 17.94 22.31
C ASN A 39 -10.72 17.90 22.25
N PHE A 40 -10.08 19.08 22.17
CA PHE A 40 -8.63 19.25 22.14
C PHE A 40 -8.28 20.60 22.78
N GLU A 41 -7.60 20.60 23.93
CA GLU A 41 -7.08 21.80 24.60
C GLU A 41 -8.08 22.97 24.74
N GLY A 42 -9.36 22.68 25.02
CA GLY A 42 -10.41 23.70 25.18
C GLY A 42 -10.97 24.25 23.85
N ALA A 43 -10.57 23.67 22.71
CA ALA A 43 -11.09 23.95 21.38
C ALA A 43 -11.52 22.65 20.67
N ASN A 44 -12.07 22.77 19.46
CA ASN A 44 -12.63 21.63 18.73
C ASN A 44 -11.82 21.31 17.47
N ILE A 45 -11.25 20.12 17.41
CA ILE A 45 -10.92 19.45 16.15
C ILE A 45 -12.24 18.93 15.56
N LEU A 46 -12.63 19.46 14.40
CA LEU A 46 -13.86 19.07 13.73
C LEU A 46 -13.78 17.58 13.36
N HIS A 47 -14.72 16.78 13.89
CA HIS A 47 -14.81 15.35 13.63
C HIS A 47 -16.29 14.98 13.43
N ARG A 48 -16.59 13.82 12.87
CA ARG A 48 -17.98 13.35 12.74
C ARG A 48 -18.29 12.36 13.87
N PRO A 49 -19.01 12.76 14.94
CA PRO A 49 -19.26 11.86 16.08
C PRO A 49 -20.30 10.78 15.79
N VAL A 50 -21.21 11.02 14.83
CA VAL A 50 -22.29 10.09 14.49
C VAL A 50 -21.91 9.27 13.26
N ARG A 51 -21.87 7.95 13.42
CA ARG A 51 -21.83 6.99 12.30
C ARG A 51 -23.19 7.01 11.59
N GLY A 52 -23.22 7.27 10.29
CA GLY A 52 -24.47 7.43 9.53
C GLY A 52 -24.22 8.05 8.16
N ASP A 53 -25.18 8.81 7.63
CA ASP A 53 -25.09 9.45 6.31
C ASP A 53 -23.77 10.21 6.13
N LEU A 54 -22.98 9.76 5.16
CA LEU A 54 -21.69 10.36 4.79
C LEU A 54 -21.87 11.57 3.88
N VAL A 55 -23.05 11.69 3.24
CA VAL A 55 -23.40 12.83 2.39
C VAL A 55 -23.70 14.02 3.30
N ARG A 56 -22.90 15.08 3.15
CA ARG A 56 -23.11 16.31 3.90
C ARG A 56 -24.35 17.03 3.37
N PRO A 57 -25.28 17.48 4.23
CA PRO A 57 -26.32 18.43 3.84
C PRO A 57 -25.70 19.69 3.22
N GLU A 58 -26.43 20.37 2.34
CA GLU A 58 -25.92 21.55 1.62
C GLU A 58 -25.37 22.64 2.55
N ALA A 59 -26.06 22.91 3.67
CA ALA A 59 -25.62 23.85 4.70
C ALA A 59 -24.26 23.46 5.30
N VAL A 60 -24.08 22.17 5.59
CA VAL A 60 -22.82 21.65 6.15
C VAL A 60 -21.69 21.72 5.11
N GLU A 61 -21.98 21.44 3.83
CA GLU A 61 -20.96 21.56 2.78
C GLU A 61 -20.56 23.02 2.53
N ARG A 62 -21.50 23.97 2.57
CA ARG A 62 -21.18 25.42 2.53
C ARG A 62 -20.33 25.83 3.73
N ALA A 63 -20.73 25.45 4.94
CA ALA A 63 -19.95 25.70 6.15
C ALA A 63 -18.54 25.09 6.07
N ARG A 64 -18.39 23.86 5.59
CA ARG A 64 -17.08 23.21 5.39
C ARG A 64 -16.18 24.02 4.46
N ARG A 65 -16.72 24.57 3.36
CA ARG A 65 -15.96 25.43 2.44
C ARG A 65 -15.56 26.74 3.09
N ALA A 66 -16.48 27.42 3.78
CA ALA A 66 -16.20 28.67 4.49
C ALA A 66 -15.13 28.48 5.58
N LEU A 67 -15.23 27.42 6.38
CA LEU A 67 -14.23 27.05 7.39
C LEU A 67 -12.88 26.73 6.75
N PHE A 68 -12.86 26.02 5.62
CA PHE A 68 -11.63 25.76 4.87
C PHE A 68 -10.96 27.06 4.40
N GLU A 69 -11.71 27.96 3.76
CA GLU A 69 -11.20 29.26 3.29
C GLU A 69 -10.71 30.15 4.43
N ALA A 70 -11.40 30.16 5.57
CA ALA A 70 -10.97 30.87 6.76
C ALA A 70 -9.69 30.25 7.36
N ARG A 71 -9.58 28.91 7.36
CA ARG A 71 -8.38 28.20 7.82
C ARG A 71 -7.16 28.49 6.94
N GLU A 72 -7.34 28.59 5.62
CA GLU A 72 -6.26 28.89 4.68
C GLU A 72 -5.61 30.27 4.91
N ARG A 73 -6.27 31.17 5.65
CA ARG A 73 -5.72 32.47 6.08
C ARG A 73 -4.86 32.39 7.35
N ARG A 74 -4.85 31.24 8.05
CA ARG A 74 -4.04 31.04 9.26
C ARG A 74 -2.60 30.68 8.90
N VAL A 75 -1.67 30.93 9.83
CA VAL A 75 -0.29 30.47 9.69
C VAL A 75 -0.28 28.95 9.64
N ARG A 76 0.16 28.38 8.50
CA ARG A 76 0.30 26.93 8.35
C ARG A 76 1.39 26.41 9.29
N PRO A 77 1.21 25.22 9.89
CA PRO A 77 2.33 24.55 10.54
C PRO A 77 3.41 24.25 9.51
N GLY A 78 4.66 24.12 9.98
CA GLY A 78 5.73 23.60 9.13
C GLY A 78 5.33 22.26 8.51
N LEU A 79 5.59 22.10 7.22
CA LEU A 79 5.39 20.85 6.51
C LEU A 79 6.72 20.09 6.51
N ASP A 80 6.74 18.88 7.05
CA ASP A 80 7.80 17.92 6.71
C ASP A 80 7.50 17.43 5.29
N ASP A 81 8.22 17.96 4.31
CA ASP A 81 8.06 17.66 2.88
C ASP A 81 8.93 16.48 2.43
N LYS A 82 9.45 15.71 3.39
CA LYS A 82 10.20 14.49 3.16
C LYS A 82 9.31 13.41 2.55
N VAL A 83 9.81 12.82 1.48
CA VAL A 83 9.21 11.69 0.80
C VAL A 83 9.86 10.41 1.33
N LEU A 84 9.14 9.64 2.14
CA LEU A 84 9.62 8.38 2.73
C LEU A 84 9.34 7.20 1.80
N THR A 85 10.35 6.35 1.59
CA THR A 85 10.26 5.22 0.66
C THR A 85 9.19 4.22 1.09
N GLU A 86 9.17 3.79 2.35
CA GLU A 86 8.15 2.90 2.91
C GLU A 86 6.73 3.43 2.67
N TRP A 87 6.48 4.71 2.97
CA TRP A 87 5.13 5.29 2.88
C TRP A 87 4.66 5.40 1.43
N ASN A 88 5.58 5.72 0.52
CA ASN A 88 5.26 5.82 -0.90
C ASN A 88 5.15 4.43 -1.56
N GLY A 89 5.87 3.43 -1.08
CA GLY A 89 5.65 2.02 -1.47
C GLY A 89 4.25 1.52 -1.08
N LEU A 90 3.83 1.78 0.18
CA LEU A 90 2.48 1.46 0.65
C LEU A 90 1.39 2.21 -0.14
N PHE A 91 1.64 3.49 -0.42
CA PHE A 91 0.71 4.28 -1.22
C PHE A 91 0.65 3.83 -2.68
N LEU A 92 1.78 3.43 -3.26
CA LEU A 92 1.84 2.86 -4.61
C LEU A 92 0.98 1.60 -4.73
N ALA A 93 1.10 0.67 -3.78
CA ALA A 93 0.29 -0.55 -3.74
C ALA A 93 -1.21 -0.19 -3.71
N THR A 94 -1.59 0.69 -2.79
CA THR A 94 -2.98 1.14 -2.63
C THR A 94 -3.51 1.82 -3.89
N LEU A 95 -2.73 2.71 -4.51
CA LEU A 95 -3.12 3.46 -5.69
C LEU A 95 -3.26 2.56 -6.92
N ALA A 96 -2.38 1.58 -7.07
CA ALA A 96 -2.46 0.57 -8.12
C ALA A 96 -3.71 -0.32 -7.97
N GLU A 97 -4.00 -0.81 -6.76
CA GLU A 97 -5.21 -1.59 -6.49
C GLU A 97 -6.48 -0.76 -6.71
N ALA A 98 -6.50 0.48 -6.25
CA ALA A 98 -7.61 1.39 -6.44
C ALA A 98 -7.86 1.70 -7.92
N ALA A 99 -6.81 1.94 -8.70
CA ALA A 99 -6.89 2.16 -10.14
C ALA A 99 -7.41 0.93 -10.90
N ALA A 100 -6.98 -0.27 -10.50
CA ALA A 100 -7.47 -1.52 -11.07
C ALA A 100 -8.96 -1.73 -10.75
N ALA A 101 -9.36 -1.53 -9.50
CA ALA A 101 -10.72 -1.74 -9.04
C ALA A 101 -11.74 -0.76 -9.67
N THR A 102 -11.36 0.50 -9.86
CA THR A 102 -12.25 1.53 -10.42
C THR A 102 -12.16 1.67 -11.94
N GLY A 103 -11.04 1.25 -12.54
CA GLY A 103 -10.71 1.55 -13.93
C GLY A 103 -10.35 3.03 -14.16
N ASP A 104 -10.04 3.79 -13.10
CA ASP A 104 -9.67 5.20 -13.22
C ASP A 104 -8.26 5.36 -13.80
N GLY A 105 -8.19 5.89 -15.03
CA GLY A 105 -6.94 6.14 -15.73
C GLY A 105 -6.04 7.19 -15.05
N ALA A 106 -6.61 8.17 -14.36
CA ALA A 106 -5.82 9.18 -13.65
C ALA A 106 -5.08 8.58 -12.45
N TRP A 107 -5.72 7.67 -11.71
CA TRP A 107 -5.08 6.95 -10.61
C TRP A 107 -3.98 6.01 -11.11
N ARG A 108 -4.21 5.35 -12.25
CA ARG A 108 -3.19 4.53 -12.91
C ARG A 108 -1.98 5.37 -13.32
N SER A 109 -2.19 6.51 -13.97
CA SER A 109 -1.10 7.43 -14.34
C SER A 109 -0.34 7.92 -13.11
N ALA A 110 -1.04 8.30 -12.04
CA ALA A 110 -0.40 8.74 -10.80
C ALA A 110 0.42 7.61 -10.13
N ALA A 111 -0.04 6.35 -10.19
CA ALA A 111 0.73 5.21 -9.69
C ALA A 111 2.02 4.99 -10.49
N VAL A 112 1.95 5.09 -11.82
CA VAL A 112 3.13 5.03 -12.71
C VAL A 112 4.09 6.18 -12.41
N GLU A 113 3.60 7.42 -12.32
CA GLU A 113 4.43 8.60 -12.01
C GLU A 113 5.12 8.46 -10.64
N LEU A 114 4.42 7.93 -9.64
CA LEU A 114 4.99 7.66 -8.32
C LEU A 114 6.10 6.61 -8.40
N ALA A 115 5.89 5.50 -9.10
CA ALA A 115 6.88 4.45 -9.26
C ALA A 115 8.13 4.94 -10.01
N GLU A 116 7.95 5.73 -11.08
CA GLU A 116 9.04 6.39 -11.80
C GLU A 116 9.82 7.34 -10.87
N PHE A 117 9.11 8.14 -10.07
CA PHE A 117 9.76 9.03 -9.09
C PHE A 117 10.61 8.24 -8.09
N LEU A 118 10.07 7.16 -7.54
CA LEU A 118 10.78 6.29 -6.59
C LEU A 118 12.07 5.76 -7.24
N VAL A 119 11.98 5.15 -8.42
CA VAL A 119 13.15 4.60 -9.12
C VAL A 119 14.18 5.70 -9.43
N ALA A 120 13.73 6.85 -9.96
CA ALA A 120 14.63 7.90 -10.39
C ALA A 120 15.32 8.68 -9.26
N ASN A 121 14.70 8.75 -8.08
CA ASN A 121 15.15 9.64 -7.01
C ASN A 121 15.50 8.92 -5.71
N LEU A 122 15.02 7.70 -5.49
CA LEU A 122 15.28 6.93 -4.27
C LEU A 122 16.10 5.68 -4.52
N ARG A 123 16.48 5.40 -5.78
CA ARG A 123 17.47 4.38 -6.12
C ARG A 123 18.80 5.07 -6.49
N GLY A 124 19.84 4.76 -5.73
CA GLY A 124 21.19 5.26 -6.00
C GLY A 124 21.80 4.62 -7.25
N ASP A 125 22.89 5.21 -7.75
CA ASP A 125 23.64 4.72 -8.91
C ASP A 125 24.23 3.31 -8.71
N ASP A 126 24.43 2.91 -7.45
CA ASP A 126 24.86 1.57 -7.02
C ASP A 126 23.69 0.57 -6.94
N GLY A 127 22.48 1.00 -7.31
CA GLY A 127 21.24 0.22 -7.29
C GLY A 127 20.57 0.15 -5.91
N ARG A 128 21.12 0.81 -4.89
CA ARG A 128 20.60 0.77 -3.51
C ARG A 128 19.43 1.70 -3.30
N TRP A 129 18.44 1.23 -2.56
CA TRP A 129 17.33 2.05 -2.11
C TRP A 129 17.74 2.96 -0.95
N LEU A 130 17.28 4.19 -1.00
CA LEU A 130 17.44 5.20 0.04
C LEU A 130 16.13 5.30 0.83
N ARG A 131 16.21 5.70 2.10
CA ARG A 131 15.04 5.75 2.99
C ARG A 131 14.15 6.95 2.73
N ALA A 132 14.73 8.06 2.28
CA ALA A 132 14.02 9.31 2.19
C ALA A 132 14.59 10.25 1.15
N TRP A 133 13.70 11.04 0.55
CA TRP A 133 13.99 12.13 -0.35
C TRP A 133 13.55 13.46 0.26
N HIS A 134 14.31 14.53 0.01
CA HIS A 134 13.96 15.87 0.49
C HIS A 134 14.32 16.92 -0.58
N PRO A 135 13.43 17.89 -0.88
CA PRO A 135 13.68 18.86 -1.95
C PRO A 135 14.92 19.74 -1.73
N SER A 136 15.20 20.09 -0.46
CA SER A 136 16.26 21.05 -0.14
C SER A 136 17.70 20.51 -0.19
N THR A 137 17.90 19.20 -0.41
CA THR A 137 19.25 18.61 -0.44
C THR A 137 19.97 18.80 -1.77
N GLY A 138 19.42 19.60 -2.70
CA GLY A 138 20.05 19.99 -3.98
C GLY A 138 20.14 18.88 -5.03
N GLU A 139 20.29 17.62 -4.59
CA GLU A 139 20.35 16.39 -5.40
C GLU A 139 19.62 15.23 -4.68
N GLY A 140 18.46 15.52 -4.10
CA GLY A 140 17.34 14.58 -4.05
C GLY A 140 17.53 13.17 -3.49
N ALA A 141 18.22 12.95 -2.37
CA ALA A 141 17.88 11.90 -1.40
C ALA A 141 18.78 12.01 -0.17
N THR A 142 18.26 11.63 0.99
CA THR A 142 19.11 11.45 2.17
C THR A 142 20.09 10.31 1.92
N ARG A 143 21.33 10.42 2.42
CA ARG A 143 22.33 9.34 2.35
C ARG A 143 21.99 8.13 3.24
N LEU A 144 20.79 8.09 3.81
CA LEU A 144 20.35 7.00 4.65
C LEU A 144 19.82 5.88 3.77
N LEU A 145 20.45 4.71 3.86
CA LEU A 145 20.00 3.50 3.19
C LEU A 145 18.60 3.09 3.68
N ALA A 146 17.82 2.54 2.76
CA ALA A 146 16.52 1.97 3.04
C ALA A 146 16.60 0.83 4.07
N PHE A 147 15.54 0.69 4.87
CA PHE A 147 15.35 -0.41 5.81
C PHE A 147 14.54 -1.54 5.16
N ALA A 148 14.44 -2.68 5.84
CA ALA A 148 13.65 -3.81 5.34
C ALA A 148 12.19 -3.45 5.07
N ALA A 149 11.59 -2.57 5.89
CA ALA A 149 10.22 -2.09 5.67
C ALA A 149 10.07 -1.28 4.38
N ASP A 150 11.05 -0.46 4.03
CA ASP A 150 11.07 0.30 2.77
C ASP A 150 11.09 -0.66 1.56
N HIS A 151 11.98 -1.67 1.60
CA HIS A 151 12.04 -2.69 0.57
C HIS A 151 10.76 -3.52 0.48
N ALA A 152 10.20 -3.97 1.61
CA ALA A 152 8.99 -4.78 1.62
C ALA A 152 7.79 -4.03 1.02
N ALA A 153 7.66 -2.73 1.33
CA ALA A 153 6.64 -1.86 0.75
C ALA A 153 6.85 -1.63 -0.75
N LEU A 154 8.09 -1.47 -1.21
CA LEU A 154 8.40 -1.37 -2.65
C LEU A 154 8.10 -2.67 -3.40
N VAL A 155 8.43 -3.84 -2.83
CA VAL A 155 8.10 -5.14 -3.43
C VAL A 155 6.59 -5.25 -3.65
N ASP A 156 5.76 -4.98 -2.63
CA ASP A 156 4.31 -5.01 -2.79
C ASP A 156 3.84 -3.95 -3.79
N GLY A 157 4.31 -2.70 -3.66
CA GLY A 157 3.96 -1.60 -4.56
C GLY A 157 4.22 -1.89 -6.04
N PHE A 158 5.43 -2.34 -6.39
CA PHE A 158 5.78 -2.70 -7.76
C PHE A 158 5.03 -3.94 -8.25
N THR A 159 4.79 -4.93 -7.37
CA THR A 159 4.00 -6.11 -7.70
C THR A 159 2.57 -5.70 -8.08
N ARG A 160 1.90 -4.89 -7.25
CA ARG A 160 0.55 -4.40 -7.53
C ARG A 160 0.50 -3.50 -8.75
N LEU A 161 1.53 -2.69 -8.97
CA LEU A 161 1.63 -1.87 -10.18
C LEU A 161 1.73 -2.75 -11.44
N ALA A 162 2.52 -3.81 -11.41
CA ALA A 162 2.61 -4.77 -12.53
C ALA A 162 1.26 -5.46 -12.79
N GLU A 163 0.55 -5.92 -11.75
CA GLU A 163 -0.82 -6.46 -11.87
C GLU A 163 -1.81 -5.41 -12.40
N CYS A 164 -1.61 -4.14 -12.04
CA CYS A 164 -2.45 -3.04 -12.48
C CYS A 164 -2.21 -2.70 -13.95
N THR A 165 -0.96 -2.54 -14.40
CA THR A 165 -0.60 -2.02 -15.73
C THR A 165 -0.29 -3.07 -16.79
N GLY A 166 0.08 -4.29 -16.39
CA GLY A 166 0.50 -5.34 -17.32
C GLY A 166 1.88 -5.07 -17.95
N GLU A 167 2.69 -4.18 -17.38
CA GLU A 167 4.03 -3.85 -17.89
C GLU A 167 5.11 -4.70 -17.20
N ALA A 168 5.95 -5.37 -17.98
CA ALA A 168 6.95 -6.31 -17.47
C ALA A 168 8.06 -5.63 -16.66
N ARG A 169 8.32 -4.33 -16.91
CA ARG A 169 9.33 -3.55 -16.17
C ARG A 169 9.04 -3.47 -14.67
N TRP A 170 7.78 -3.31 -14.29
CA TRP A 170 7.42 -3.20 -12.87
C TRP A 170 7.57 -4.54 -12.15
N MET A 171 7.34 -5.64 -12.88
CA MET A 171 7.67 -6.97 -12.38
C MET A 171 9.19 -7.14 -12.20
N ALA A 172 10.01 -6.60 -13.11
CA ALA A 172 11.46 -6.62 -12.95
C ALA A 172 11.92 -5.81 -11.71
N GLU A 173 11.32 -4.64 -11.46
CA GLU A 173 11.59 -3.83 -10.27
C GLU A 173 11.18 -4.54 -8.97
N ALA A 174 10.02 -5.19 -8.96
CA ALA A 174 9.56 -5.99 -7.83
C ALA A 174 10.55 -7.12 -7.51
N ARG A 175 10.98 -7.88 -8.53
CA ARG A 175 11.96 -8.97 -8.38
C ARG A 175 13.31 -8.46 -7.89
N SER A 176 13.86 -7.45 -8.53
CA SER A 176 15.15 -6.88 -8.12
C SER A 176 15.14 -6.35 -6.68
N THR A 177 14.02 -5.74 -6.27
CA THR A 177 13.88 -5.22 -4.90
C THR A 177 13.70 -6.35 -3.88
N ALA A 178 13.01 -7.43 -4.24
CA ALA A 178 12.85 -8.63 -3.41
C ALA A 178 14.17 -9.38 -3.23
N ASP A 179 14.96 -9.51 -4.29
CA ASP A 179 16.28 -10.13 -4.22
C ASP A 179 17.20 -9.34 -3.28
N ALA A 180 17.22 -8.00 -3.41
CA ALA A 180 17.96 -7.13 -2.50
C ALA A 180 17.43 -7.18 -1.06
N LEU A 181 16.12 -7.33 -0.86
CA LEU A 181 15.53 -7.49 0.47
C LEU A 181 16.04 -8.76 1.17
N VAL A 182 16.06 -9.88 0.45
CA VAL A 182 16.57 -11.14 1.00
C VAL A 182 18.08 -11.05 1.22
N GLU A 183 18.85 -10.56 0.24
CA GLU A 183 20.30 -10.44 0.33
C GLU A 183 20.74 -9.61 1.55
N LEU A 184 20.16 -8.43 1.74
CA LEU A 184 20.66 -7.46 2.69
C LEU A 184 20.16 -7.70 4.13
N PHE A 185 18.94 -8.22 4.27
CA PHE A 185 18.23 -8.19 5.54
C PHE A 185 17.96 -9.57 6.15
N TRP A 186 18.08 -10.65 5.39
CA TRP A 186 17.72 -11.98 5.88
C TRP A 186 18.61 -12.45 7.04
N ASP A 187 18.00 -13.15 7.99
CA ASP A 187 18.65 -13.84 9.10
C ASP A 187 18.71 -15.34 8.80
N ASP A 188 19.88 -15.83 8.36
CA ASP A 188 20.11 -17.25 8.10
C ASP A 188 20.03 -18.14 9.35
N GLU A 189 20.17 -17.58 10.56
CA GLU A 189 20.15 -18.35 11.80
C GLU A 189 18.74 -18.57 12.33
N ARG A 190 17.89 -17.52 12.28
CA ARG A 190 16.56 -17.54 12.91
C ARG A 190 15.40 -17.23 11.97
N GLY A 191 15.67 -17.02 10.68
CA GLY A 191 14.69 -16.68 9.65
C GLY A 191 14.14 -15.26 9.77
N GLY A 192 13.52 -14.75 8.71
CA GLY A 192 12.98 -13.39 8.67
C GLY A 192 14.04 -12.31 8.50
N VAL A 193 13.60 -11.05 8.57
CA VAL A 193 14.41 -9.90 8.18
C VAL A 193 14.77 -9.02 9.37
N PHE A 194 16.03 -8.59 9.43
CA PHE A 194 16.49 -7.51 10.28
C PHE A 194 16.03 -6.15 9.73
N THR A 195 15.91 -5.17 10.60
CA THR A 195 15.49 -3.81 10.24
C THR A 195 16.51 -3.13 9.33
N THR A 196 17.80 -3.22 9.68
CA THR A 196 18.90 -2.61 8.94
C THR A 196 19.66 -3.66 8.13
N GLY A 197 20.20 -3.26 6.98
CA GLY A 197 21.02 -4.13 6.13
C GLY A 197 22.32 -4.54 6.80
N HIS A 198 22.93 -5.66 6.37
CA HIS A 198 24.21 -6.12 6.91
C HIS A 198 25.38 -5.18 6.56
N ASP A 199 25.18 -4.29 5.59
CA ASP A 199 26.15 -3.34 5.06
C ASP A 199 25.92 -1.90 5.57
N ALA A 200 24.89 -1.69 6.41
CA ALA A 200 24.68 -0.44 7.10
C ALA A 200 25.73 -0.24 8.22
N GLU A 201 25.70 0.92 8.88
CA GLU A 201 26.56 1.20 10.03
C GLU A 201 26.45 0.06 11.07
N THR A 202 27.61 -0.39 11.56
CA THR A 202 27.67 -1.53 12.47
C THR A 202 27.01 -1.19 13.80
N LEU A 203 25.83 -1.79 14.04
CA LEU A 203 25.12 -1.69 15.31
C LEU A 203 25.59 -2.76 16.30
N VAL A 204 25.41 -2.51 17.60
CA VAL A 204 25.65 -3.50 18.66
C VAL A 204 24.81 -4.77 18.47
N ALA A 205 23.57 -4.60 17.97
CA ALA A 205 22.70 -5.68 17.56
C ALA A 205 21.74 -5.20 16.46
N ARG A 206 21.52 -6.03 15.44
CA ARG A 206 20.46 -5.80 14.45
C ARG A 206 19.14 -6.32 15.03
N GLN A 207 18.14 -5.46 15.12
CA GLN A 207 16.81 -5.83 15.62
C GLN A 207 15.88 -6.20 14.48
N LYS A 208 14.89 -7.05 14.76
CA LYS A 208 13.78 -7.34 13.84
C LYS A 208 12.54 -6.57 14.29
N ASP A 209 11.90 -5.92 13.35
CA ASP A 209 10.58 -5.33 13.56
C ASP A 209 9.50 -6.39 13.26
N LEU A 210 8.72 -6.73 14.28
CA LEU A 210 7.85 -7.91 14.30
C LEU A 210 6.36 -7.59 14.47
N LEU A 211 6.02 -6.44 15.06
CA LEU A 211 4.65 -6.09 15.43
C LEU A 211 4.15 -4.96 14.56
N ASP A 212 2.95 -5.11 14.03
CA ASP A 212 2.31 -4.03 13.30
C ASP A 212 1.99 -2.87 14.25
N ASN A 213 2.17 -1.65 13.76
CA ASN A 213 1.86 -0.41 14.47
C ASN A 213 1.11 0.53 13.52
N ALA A 214 1.40 1.84 13.53
CA ALA A 214 0.86 2.77 12.56
C ALA A 214 1.16 2.36 11.09
N THR A 215 2.23 1.59 10.88
CA THR A 215 2.56 0.91 9.63
C THR A 215 2.73 -0.60 9.87
N PRO A 216 2.71 -1.42 8.80
CA PRO A 216 3.00 -2.85 8.90
C PRO A 216 4.41 -3.10 9.43
N SER A 217 4.59 -4.19 10.17
CA SER A 217 5.93 -4.64 10.54
C SER A 217 6.75 -5.03 9.31
N ALA A 218 8.07 -4.82 9.36
CA ALA A 218 8.95 -5.23 8.26
C ALA A 218 8.81 -6.73 7.91
N ASN A 219 8.71 -7.60 8.92
CA ASN A 219 8.54 -9.03 8.70
C ASN A 219 7.14 -9.39 8.16
N GLY A 220 6.07 -8.80 8.70
CA GLY A 220 4.71 -9.03 8.20
C GLY A 220 4.55 -8.60 6.74
N ALA A 221 5.04 -7.40 6.40
CA ALA A 221 5.04 -6.89 5.03
C ALA A 221 5.89 -7.76 4.08
N THR A 222 7.07 -8.18 4.50
CA THR A 222 7.95 -9.07 3.71
C THR A 222 7.28 -10.40 3.42
N ALA A 223 6.65 -11.03 4.42
CA ALA A 223 5.97 -12.31 4.23
C ALA A 223 4.84 -12.20 3.20
N LEU A 224 4.01 -11.17 3.29
CA LEU A 224 2.90 -10.97 2.37
C LEU A 224 3.38 -10.65 0.95
N SER A 225 4.33 -9.72 0.81
CA SER A 225 4.80 -9.26 -0.50
C SER A 225 5.57 -10.35 -1.24
N LEU A 226 6.44 -11.11 -0.56
CA LEU A 226 7.13 -12.25 -1.15
C LEU A 226 6.19 -13.40 -1.50
N ALA A 227 5.16 -13.69 -0.69
CA ALA A 227 4.19 -14.74 -1.02
C ALA A 227 3.43 -14.42 -2.31
N ARG A 228 3.01 -13.16 -2.49
CA ARG A 228 2.34 -12.71 -3.71
C ARG A 228 3.27 -12.67 -4.92
N LEU A 229 4.48 -12.13 -4.76
CA LEU A 229 5.46 -12.08 -5.85
C LEU A 229 5.89 -13.48 -6.30
N ALA A 230 6.07 -14.41 -5.37
CA ALA A 230 6.40 -15.80 -5.67
C ALA A 230 5.32 -16.47 -6.52
N ALA A 231 4.04 -16.17 -6.28
CA ALA A 231 2.95 -16.70 -7.11
C ALA A 231 2.97 -16.17 -8.54
N LEU A 232 3.36 -14.91 -8.74
CA LEU A 232 3.47 -14.33 -10.09
C LEU A 232 4.71 -14.83 -10.83
N THR A 233 5.81 -15.05 -10.12
CA THR A 233 7.12 -15.34 -10.72
C THR A 233 7.49 -16.82 -10.74
N GLY A 234 6.84 -17.64 -9.91
CA GLY A 234 7.23 -19.02 -9.67
C GLY A 234 8.49 -19.17 -8.80
N ASP A 235 8.91 -18.13 -8.08
CA ASP A 235 10.11 -18.18 -7.26
C ASP A 235 9.88 -18.91 -5.92
N ASP A 236 10.32 -20.17 -5.87
CA ASP A 236 10.24 -21.00 -4.68
C ASP A 236 11.10 -20.50 -3.50
N GLY A 237 12.16 -19.73 -3.75
CA GLY A 237 13.00 -19.14 -2.71
C GLY A 237 12.22 -18.07 -1.94
N GLN A 238 11.56 -17.17 -2.66
CA GLN A 238 10.71 -16.13 -2.07
C GLN A 238 9.52 -16.72 -1.32
N ARG A 239 8.87 -17.77 -1.87
CA ARG A 239 7.81 -18.52 -1.17
C ARG A 239 8.30 -19.09 0.16
N ARG A 240 9.44 -19.79 0.16
CA ARG A 240 10.03 -20.36 1.38
C ARG A 240 10.41 -19.29 2.41
N ALA A 241 10.89 -18.13 1.96
CA ALA A 241 11.19 -17.01 2.85
C ALA A 241 9.92 -16.49 3.55
N ALA A 242 8.82 -16.35 2.81
CA ALA A 242 7.52 -15.98 3.37
C ALA A 242 7.01 -17.02 4.40
N GLU A 243 7.07 -18.31 4.06
CA GLU A 243 6.70 -19.41 4.96
C GLU A 243 7.56 -19.42 6.24
N ALA A 244 8.87 -19.17 6.12
CA ALA A 244 9.78 -19.12 7.26
C ALA A 244 9.46 -17.95 8.21
N ILE A 245 9.08 -16.77 7.70
CA ILE A 245 8.63 -15.65 8.53
C ILE A 245 7.33 -16.02 9.27
N VAL A 246 6.36 -16.62 8.56
CA VAL A 246 5.12 -17.10 9.19
C VAL A 246 5.42 -18.11 10.29
N GLY A 247 6.30 -19.08 10.03
CA GLY A 247 6.73 -20.07 11.03
C GLY A 247 7.40 -19.44 12.25
N MET A 248 8.28 -18.45 12.04
CA MET A 248 8.95 -17.72 13.12
C MET A 248 7.96 -17.00 14.04
N LEU A 249 6.89 -16.43 13.48
CA LEU A 249 5.94 -15.58 14.21
C LEU A 249 4.64 -16.29 14.61
N ALA A 250 4.42 -17.53 14.18
CA ALA A 250 3.17 -18.27 14.41
C ALA A 250 2.74 -18.31 15.89
N GLY A 251 3.68 -18.55 16.81
CA GLY A 251 3.38 -18.59 18.25
C GLY A 251 2.90 -17.24 18.80
N SER A 252 3.60 -16.15 18.44
CA SER A 252 3.25 -14.80 18.87
C SER A 252 1.94 -14.31 18.24
N ALA A 253 1.75 -14.58 16.94
CA ALA A 253 0.54 -14.23 16.21
C ALA A 253 -0.68 -15.00 16.72
N GLY A 254 -0.52 -16.27 17.10
CA GLY A 254 -1.60 -17.06 17.72
C GLY A 254 -2.00 -16.52 19.10
N ALA A 255 -1.05 -16.00 19.88
CA ALA A 255 -1.32 -15.41 21.19
C ALA A 255 -1.87 -13.97 21.13
N HIS A 256 -1.44 -13.19 20.15
CA HIS A 256 -1.73 -11.75 20.04
C HIS A 256 -2.10 -11.31 18.62
N PRO A 257 -3.14 -11.89 17.97
CA PRO A 257 -3.40 -11.74 16.54
C PRO A 257 -3.60 -10.29 16.08
N THR A 258 -4.13 -9.41 16.94
CA THR A 258 -4.36 -8.00 16.61
C THR A 258 -3.08 -7.19 16.38
N ALA A 259 -1.91 -7.70 16.80
CA ALA A 259 -0.62 -7.07 16.57
C ALA A 259 0.09 -7.57 15.29
N PHE A 260 -0.54 -8.46 14.53
CA PHE A 260 0.08 -9.18 13.40
C PHE A 260 -0.85 -9.24 12.17
N ALA A 261 -1.63 -8.20 11.92
CA ALA A 261 -2.62 -8.19 10.84
C ALA A 261 -2.01 -8.47 9.46
N HIS A 262 -0.86 -7.88 9.13
CA HIS A 262 -0.17 -8.13 7.85
C HIS A 262 0.38 -9.56 7.75
N LEU A 263 0.94 -10.08 8.84
CA LEU A 263 1.37 -11.47 8.89
C LEU A 263 0.17 -12.42 8.71
N LEU A 264 -0.98 -12.12 9.31
CA LEU A 264 -2.19 -12.93 9.16
C LEU A 264 -2.73 -12.90 7.72
N ALA A 265 -2.56 -11.78 6.99
CA ALA A 265 -2.83 -11.75 5.57
C ALA A 265 -1.87 -12.65 4.78
N ALA A 266 -0.59 -12.70 5.14
CA ALA A 266 0.36 -13.64 4.56
C ALA A 266 -0.03 -15.10 4.85
N VAL A 267 -0.50 -15.38 6.07
CA VAL A 267 -1.05 -16.71 6.45
C VAL A 267 -2.25 -17.07 5.57
N ASP A 268 -3.19 -16.15 5.35
CA ASP A 268 -4.36 -16.41 4.50
C ASP A 268 -3.96 -16.76 3.05
N VAL A 269 -2.96 -16.05 2.52
CA VAL A 269 -2.39 -16.30 1.19
C VAL A 269 -1.66 -17.64 1.12
N LEU A 270 -0.84 -17.97 2.12
CA LEU A 270 0.01 -19.17 2.11
C LEU A 270 -0.74 -20.46 2.49
N ALA A 271 -1.75 -20.35 3.36
CA ALA A 271 -2.53 -21.50 3.83
C ALA A 271 -3.69 -21.84 2.88
N GLY A 272 -4.26 -20.86 2.19
CA GLY A 272 -5.28 -21.07 1.17
C GLY A 272 -4.69 -21.42 -0.20
N PRO A 273 -5.49 -21.94 -1.15
CA PRO A 273 -5.06 -21.98 -2.53
C PRO A 273 -5.06 -20.54 -3.07
N LEU A 274 -3.87 -19.94 -3.15
CA LEU A 274 -3.70 -18.73 -3.95
C LEU A 274 -4.12 -19.03 -5.39
N THR A 275 -4.93 -18.14 -5.95
CA THR A 275 -5.45 -18.23 -7.30
C THR A 275 -4.58 -17.43 -8.26
N GLU A 276 -3.99 -18.10 -9.23
CA GLU A 276 -3.25 -17.47 -10.32
C GLU A 276 -4.24 -17.21 -11.46
N VAL A 277 -4.48 -15.93 -11.78
CA VAL A 277 -5.26 -15.52 -12.94
C VAL A 277 -4.30 -15.06 -14.02
N VAL A 278 -4.35 -15.70 -15.19
CA VAL A 278 -3.49 -15.34 -16.34
C VAL A 278 -4.36 -14.98 -17.53
N VAL A 279 -4.20 -13.78 -18.08
CA VAL A 279 -4.87 -13.35 -19.31
C VAL A 279 -3.82 -13.18 -20.40
N VAL A 280 -3.90 -13.99 -21.46
CA VAL A 280 -2.91 -14.00 -22.54
C VAL A 280 -3.44 -13.25 -23.76
N GLY A 281 -2.65 -12.32 -24.27
CA GLY A 281 -2.98 -11.49 -25.43
C GLY A 281 -3.92 -10.32 -25.11
N GLU A 282 -4.31 -9.59 -26.16
CA GLU A 282 -5.10 -8.35 -26.06
C GLU A 282 -6.56 -8.62 -25.71
N ARG A 283 -6.85 -8.76 -24.41
CA ARG A 283 -8.20 -8.99 -23.85
C ARG A 283 -8.51 -8.03 -22.70
N PRO A 284 -8.62 -6.71 -22.97
CA PRO A 284 -8.90 -5.70 -21.94
C PRO A 284 -10.24 -5.94 -21.22
N ASP A 285 -11.19 -6.61 -21.87
CA ASP A 285 -12.47 -7.02 -21.30
C ASP A 285 -12.29 -8.07 -20.19
N LEU A 286 -11.44 -9.09 -20.40
CA LEU A 286 -11.14 -10.12 -19.40
C LEU A 286 -10.29 -9.56 -18.25
N VAL A 287 -9.31 -8.72 -18.58
CA VAL A 287 -8.48 -8.02 -17.57
C VAL A 287 -9.37 -7.17 -16.66
N ALA A 288 -10.26 -6.37 -17.23
CA ALA A 288 -11.15 -5.51 -16.46
C ALA A 288 -12.14 -6.31 -15.59
N ALA A 289 -12.58 -7.49 -16.04
CA ALA A 289 -13.43 -8.38 -15.25
C ALA A 289 -12.69 -8.94 -14.02
N ALA A 290 -11.41 -9.29 -14.17
CA ALA A 290 -10.57 -9.71 -13.05
C ALA A 290 -10.25 -8.56 -12.08
N GLN A 291 -9.86 -7.39 -12.60
CA GLN A 291 -9.41 -6.24 -11.81
C GLN A 291 -10.52 -5.60 -10.96
N ARG A 292 -11.77 -5.59 -11.44
CA ARG A 292 -12.90 -4.98 -10.69
C ARG A 292 -13.39 -5.80 -9.52
N ARG A 293 -12.94 -7.06 -9.40
CA ARG A 293 -13.38 -7.97 -8.33
C ARG A 293 -12.35 -7.96 -7.21
N PHE A 294 -12.82 -7.79 -5.98
CA PHE A 294 -11.96 -7.95 -4.81
C PHE A 294 -11.66 -9.44 -4.59
N LEU A 295 -10.42 -9.83 -4.90
CA LEU A 295 -9.92 -11.21 -4.80
C LEU A 295 -8.63 -11.22 -3.97
N PRO A 296 -8.71 -11.21 -2.62
CA PRO A 296 -7.53 -11.05 -1.75
C PRO A 296 -6.52 -12.20 -1.88
N ARG A 297 -6.98 -13.39 -2.29
CA ARG A 297 -6.16 -14.58 -2.53
C ARG A 297 -5.87 -14.82 -4.00
N ALA A 298 -5.91 -13.80 -4.84
CA ALA A 298 -5.56 -13.92 -6.25
C ALA A 298 -4.41 -13.01 -6.64
N VAL A 299 -3.67 -13.43 -7.67
CA VAL A 299 -2.73 -12.61 -8.42
C VAL A 299 -3.12 -12.59 -9.90
N LEU A 300 -2.84 -11.49 -10.59
CA LEU A 300 -3.20 -11.31 -12.00
C LEU A 300 -1.95 -11.07 -12.87
N ALA A 301 -1.67 -11.99 -13.78
CA ALA A 301 -0.68 -11.83 -14.85
C ALA A 301 -1.36 -11.52 -16.18
N TRP A 302 -1.02 -10.41 -16.81
CA TRP A 302 -1.52 -10.01 -18.12
C TRP A 302 -0.58 -9.00 -18.78
N GLY A 303 -0.78 -8.72 -20.06
CA GLY A 303 0.03 -7.75 -20.81
C GLY A 303 1.37 -8.33 -21.26
N GLU A 304 2.45 -7.63 -20.96
CA GLU A 304 3.82 -7.99 -21.35
C GLU A 304 4.32 -9.22 -20.56
N PRO A 305 4.75 -10.30 -21.24
CA PRO A 305 5.32 -11.44 -20.57
C PRO A 305 6.62 -11.10 -19.85
N TYR A 306 6.84 -11.77 -18.72
CA TYR A 306 8.06 -11.71 -17.92
C TYR A 306 8.50 -13.15 -17.56
N PRO A 307 9.75 -13.38 -17.12
CA PRO A 307 10.20 -14.71 -16.73
C PRO A 307 9.33 -15.30 -15.61
N SER A 308 8.45 -16.24 -15.98
CA SER A 308 7.53 -16.92 -15.07
C SER A 308 6.92 -18.16 -15.75
N PRO A 309 6.74 -19.27 -15.01
CA PRO A 309 6.01 -20.44 -15.51
C PRO A 309 4.53 -20.14 -15.79
N LEU A 310 3.98 -19.04 -15.28
CA LEU A 310 2.60 -18.64 -15.53
C LEU A 310 2.30 -18.39 -17.01
N TRP A 311 3.29 -18.16 -17.87
CA TRP A 311 3.08 -17.92 -19.29
C TRP A 311 3.15 -19.20 -20.15
N GLU A 312 3.62 -20.31 -19.58
CA GLU A 312 3.92 -21.52 -20.35
C GLU A 312 2.66 -22.30 -20.76
N GLY A 313 2.63 -22.75 -22.02
CA GLY A 313 1.57 -23.65 -22.50
C GLY A 313 0.18 -23.00 -22.60
N ARG A 314 0.09 -21.67 -22.74
CA ARG A 314 -1.19 -20.94 -22.80
C ARG A 314 -1.46 -20.34 -24.18
N ASP A 315 -2.63 -20.62 -24.71
CA ASP A 315 -3.15 -20.03 -25.95
C ASP A 315 -3.53 -18.55 -25.76
N PRO A 316 -3.18 -17.67 -26.71
CA PRO A 316 -3.65 -16.28 -26.74
C PRO A 316 -5.17 -16.13 -26.82
N GLY A 317 -5.67 -15.00 -26.32
CA GLY A 317 -7.09 -14.63 -26.35
C GLY A 317 -7.92 -15.28 -25.23
N ARG A 318 -7.30 -15.88 -24.22
CA ARG A 318 -7.95 -16.65 -23.15
C ARG A 318 -7.50 -16.20 -21.76
N ALA A 319 -8.38 -16.37 -20.79
CA ALA A 319 -8.05 -16.28 -19.37
C ALA A 319 -7.98 -17.67 -18.73
N TYR A 320 -7.08 -17.83 -17.77
CA TYR A 320 -6.85 -19.06 -17.04
C TYR A 320 -6.94 -18.76 -15.55
N VAL A 321 -7.74 -19.54 -14.82
CA VAL A 321 -7.86 -19.46 -13.36
C VAL A 321 -7.28 -20.76 -12.79
N CYS A 322 -6.15 -20.66 -12.11
CA CYS A 322 -5.38 -21.80 -11.65
C CYS A 322 -5.19 -21.77 -10.13
N GLN A 323 -5.21 -22.96 -9.51
CA GLN A 323 -4.95 -23.17 -8.09
C GLN A 323 -4.13 -24.45 -7.95
N GLY A 324 -2.99 -24.40 -7.25
CA GLY A 324 -2.17 -25.58 -6.95
C GLY A 324 -1.75 -26.38 -8.19
N PHE A 325 -1.21 -25.71 -9.21
CA PHE A 325 -0.76 -26.30 -10.48
C PHE A 325 -1.88 -26.88 -11.38
N ALA A 326 -3.15 -26.67 -11.03
CA ALA A 326 -4.29 -27.08 -11.85
C ALA A 326 -5.09 -25.85 -12.30
N CYS A 327 -5.39 -25.77 -13.59
CA CYS A 327 -6.23 -24.72 -14.15
C CYS A 327 -7.64 -25.22 -14.45
N ARG A 328 -8.63 -24.34 -14.27
CA ARG A 328 -9.98 -24.52 -14.81
C ARG A 328 -9.95 -24.48 -16.34
N GLN A 329 -11.08 -24.83 -16.97
CA GLN A 329 -11.23 -24.68 -18.43
C GLN A 329 -10.95 -23.22 -18.83
N PRO A 330 -10.08 -22.93 -19.81
CA PRO A 330 -9.76 -21.56 -20.18
C PRO A 330 -11.00 -20.77 -20.61
N ALA A 331 -11.20 -19.59 -20.03
CA ALA A 331 -12.31 -18.70 -20.32
C ALA A 331 -12.03 -17.86 -21.57
N THR A 332 -12.98 -17.83 -22.50
CA THR A 332 -12.93 -16.99 -23.71
C THR A 332 -13.90 -15.81 -23.65
N THR A 333 -14.84 -15.79 -22.70
CA THR A 333 -15.81 -14.71 -22.48
C THR A 333 -15.71 -14.17 -21.05
N VAL A 334 -16.21 -12.95 -20.85
CA VAL A 334 -16.26 -12.29 -19.54
C VAL A 334 -17.11 -13.10 -18.57
N GLU A 335 -18.28 -13.57 -19.00
CA GLU A 335 -19.21 -14.32 -18.16
C GLU A 335 -18.60 -15.64 -17.65
N ALA A 336 -17.84 -16.33 -18.53
CA ALA A 336 -17.15 -17.55 -18.15
C ALA A 336 -16.04 -17.28 -17.13
N LEU A 337 -15.29 -16.18 -17.29
CA LEU A 337 -14.26 -15.78 -16.34
C LEU A 337 -14.88 -15.39 -15.00
N GLU A 338 -15.91 -14.54 -15.00
CA GLU A 338 -16.61 -14.11 -13.78
C GLU A 338 -17.20 -15.29 -12.99
N ALA A 339 -17.76 -16.29 -13.68
CA ALA A 339 -18.24 -17.51 -13.05
C ALA A 339 -17.10 -18.28 -12.34
N GLN A 340 -15.93 -18.40 -12.98
CA GLN A 340 -14.76 -19.04 -12.36
C GLN A 340 -14.22 -18.25 -11.17
N LEU A 341 -14.18 -16.91 -11.27
CA LEU A 341 -13.73 -16.02 -10.20
C LEU A 341 -14.73 -15.92 -9.04
N ALA A 342 -15.98 -16.35 -9.21
CA ALA A 342 -16.97 -16.39 -8.14
C ALA A 342 -16.79 -17.59 -7.19
N GLU A 343 -16.02 -18.59 -7.60
CA GLU A 343 -15.78 -19.82 -6.85
C GLU A 343 -14.46 -19.83 -6.07
N VAL A 344 -13.69 -18.74 -6.13
CA VAL A 344 -12.34 -18.61 -5.52
C VAL A 344 -12.29 -17.52 -4.45
#